data_AF-A0A3N5QMC6-F1
#
_entry.id   AF-A0A3N5QMC6-F1
#
_cell.length_a   1.000
_cell.length_b   1.000
_cell.length_c   1.000
_cell.angle_alpha   90.00
_cell.angle_beta   90.00
_cell.angle_gamma   90.00
#
_symmetry.space_group_name_H-M   'P 1'
#
loop_
_entity.id
_entity.type
_entity.pdbx_description
1 polymer ?
#
loop_
_entity_poly.entity_id
_entity_poly.type
_entity_poly.pdbx_seq_one_letter_code
_entity_poly.pdbx_strand_id
1 'polypeptide(L)'
;MKKIKLVLPILIVFSVILSSCEGDLKNRFTVRNMSQSQLTINFRGNHYDVPSGSFVNGEWMPAVYNIKEIPKGIYQYTTVYGIPAGANTSSAEGDLAGEIEFREGTTALIIYSSALTDSAYTIFATLTTDTDLSEENPTSP
;
A
#
# COMPACT_ATOMS: atom_id res chain seq x y z
N MET A 1 35.91 41.43 16.73
CA MET A 1 35.45 40.82 15.46
C MET A 1 36.04 39.43 15.14
N LYS A 2 36.85 38.79 16.02
CA LYS A 2 37.37 37.43 15.78
C LYS A 2 36.36 36.31 16.11
N LYS A 3 35.46 36.51 17.08
CA LYS A 3 34.50 35.48 17.53
C LYS A 3 33.39 35.17 16.51
N ILE A 4 32.93 36.16 15.73
CA ILE A 4 31.89 35.98 14.70
C ILE A 4 32.39 35.12 13.52
N LYS A 5 33.69 35.16 13.20
CA LYS A 5 34.27 34.39 12.09
C LYS A 5 34.28 32.87 12.33
N LEU A 6 34.17 32.43 13.59
CA LEU A 6 34.12 31.00 13.95
C LEU A 6 32.68 30.45 13.98
N VAL A 7 31.69 31.31 14.27
CA VAL A 7 30.29 30.89 14.46
C VAL A 7 29.60 30.58 13.13
N LEU A 8 29.91 31.34 12.07
CA LEU A 8 29.32 31.18 10.75
C LEU A 8 29.57 29.80 10.09
N PRO A 9 30.80 29.24 10.06
CA PRO A 9 31.01 27.91 9.48
C PRO A 9 30.34 26.80 10.30
N ILE A 10 30.22 26.95 11.62
CA ILE A 10 29.55 25.97 12.48
C ILE A 10 28.04 25.93 12.18
N LEU A 11 27.42 27.09 11.97
CA LEU A 11 26.00 27.21 11.59
C LEU A 11 25.71 26.60 10.21
N ILE A 12 26.63 26.79 9.26
CA ILE A 12 26.51 26.18 7.91
C ILE A 12 26.63 24.65 8.01
N VAL A 13 27.60 24.13 8.76
CA VAL A 13 27.75 22.68 8.97
C VAL A 13 26.51 22.09 9.66
N PHE A 14 25.98 22.76 10.69
CA PHE A 14 24.72 22.33 11.33
C PHE A 14 23.53 22.35 10.37
N SER A 15 23.44 23.34 9.48
CA SER A 15 22.35 23.41 8.49
C SER A 15 22.40 22.26 7.48
N VAL A 16 23.59 21.85 7.06
CA VAL A 16 23.79 20.73 6.11
C VAL A 16 23.42 19.40 6.76
N ILE A 17 23.74 19.21 8.04
CA ILE A 17 23.40 18.00 8.81
C ILE A 17 21.88 17.90 9.03
N LEU A 18 21.20 19.03 9.30
CA LEU A 18 19.74 19.05 9.48
C LEU A 18 18.96 18.77 8.19
N SER A 19 19.51 19.10 7.02
CA SER A 19 18.91 18.77 5.72
C SER A 19 19.17 17.33 5.24
N SER A 20 19.95 16.53 5.98
CA SER A 20 20.31 15.15 5.60
C SER A 20 19.51 14.07 6.36
N CYS A 21 18.49 14.46 7.14
CA CYS A 21 17.77 13.57 8.05
C CYS A 21 16.28 13.41 7.70
N GLU A 22 15.95 13.30 6.41
CA GLU A 22 14.68 12.71 5.99
C GLU A 22 15.01 11.56 5.03
N GLY A 23 15.22 10.38 5.61
CA GLY A 23 15.11 9.14 4.86
C GLY A 23 13.68 9.07 4.36
N ASP A 24 13.49 9.19 3.05
CA ASP A 24 12.19 9.29 2.41
C ASP A 24 11.50 7.91 2.32
N LEU A 25 11.51 7.16 3.43
CA LEU A 25 10.86 5.85 3.58
C LEU A 25 9.35 6.06 3.76
N LYS A 26 8.71 6.47 2.67
CA LYS A 26 7.26 6.69 2.63
C LYS A 26 6.52 5.37 2.48
N ASN A 27 5.60 5.14 3.41
CA ASN A 27 4.69 4.01 3.40
C ASN A 27 3.84 3.94 2.12
N ARG A 28 3.50 2.71 1.72
CA ARG A 28 2.69 2.47 0.53
C ARG A 28 1.72 1.31 0.73
N PHE A 29 0.51 1.48 0.20
CA PHE A 29 -0.46 0.40 0.01
C PHE A 29 -0.71 0.20 -1.48
N THR A 30 -0.36 -0.98 -1.99
CA THR A 30 -0.53 -1.37 -3.39
C THR A 30 -1.69 -2.33 -3.50
N VAL A 31 -2.61 -2.04 -4.42
CA VAL A 31 -3.75 -2.88 -4.74
C VAL A 31 -3.54 -3.43 -6.13
N ARG A 32 -3.54 -4.76 -6.26
CA ARG A 32 -3.39 -5.46 -7.54
C ARG A 32 -4.65 -6.24 -7.83
N ASN A 33 -5.40 -5.84 -8.85
CA ASN A 33 -6.61 -6.53 -9.28
C ASN A 33 -6.31 -7.44 -10.48
N MET A 34 -6.31 -8.74 -10.24
CA MET A 34 -6.27 -9.79 -11.26
C MET A 34 -7.65 -10.43 -11.48
N SER A 35 -8.68 -9.97 -10.76
CA SER A 35 -10.04 -10.49 -10.88
C SER A 35 -10.73 -10.00 -12.16
N GLN A 36 -11.84 -10.67 -12.48
CA GLN A 36 -12.66 -10.35 -13.65
C GLN A 36 -13.57 -9.12 -13.45
N SER A 37 -13.65 -8.57 -12.24
CA SER A 37 -14.54 -7.46 -11.90
C SER A 37 -13.76 -6.23 -11.41
N GLN A 38 -14.42 -5.08 -11.44
CA GLN A 38 -13.92 -3.88 -10.77
C GLN A 38 -14.00 -4.05 -9.25
N LEU A 39 -13.01 -3.50 -8.56
CA LEU A 39 -12.96 -3.41 -7.11
C LEU A 39 -13.05 -1.95 -6.67
N THR A 40 -13.64 -1.73 -5.51
CA THR A 40 -13.60 -0.46 -4.80
C THR A 40 -13.01 -0.70 -3.42
N ILE A 41 -11.86 -0.08 -3.15
CA ILE A 41 -11.21 -0.13 -1.84
C ILE A 41 -11.62 1.10 -1.04
N ASN A 42 -12.21 0.89 0.13
CA ASN A 42 -12.34 1.93 1.14
C ASN A 42 -11.12 1.88 2.06
N PHE A 43 -10.33 2.95 2.05
CA PHE A 43 -9.17 3.10 2.91
C PHE A 43 -9.05 4.55 3.37
N ARG A 44 -8.93 4.77 4.68
CA ARG A 44 -8.84 6.11 5.29
C ARG A 44 -10.00 7.04 4.90
N GLY A 45 -11.20 6.49 4.73
CA GLY A 45 -12.39 7.26 4.33
C GLY A 45 -12.40 7.71 2.87
N ASN A 46 -11.44 7.23 2.06
CA ASN A 46 -11.41 7.45 0.61
C ASN A 46 -11.76 6.18 -0.13
N HIS A 47 -12.42 6.33 -1.28
CA HIS A 47 -12.71 5.23 -2.18
C HIS A 47 -11.71 5.23 -3.34
N TYR A 48 -11.16 4.06 -3.63
CA TYR A 48 -10.24 3.85 -4.74
C TYR A 48 -10.80 2.78 -5.66
N ASP A 49 -11.20 3.18 -6.85
CA ASP A 49 -11.66 2.26 -7.88
C ASP A 49 -10.47 1.64 -8.61
N VAL A 50 -10.41 0.31 -8.62
CA VAL A 50 -9.39 -0.47 -9.30
C VAL A 50 -10.08 -1.31 -10.37
N PRO A 51 -9.89 -0.99 -11.67
CA PRO A 51 -10.55 -1.73 -12.74
C PRO A 51 -10.12 -3.19 -12.74
N SER A 52 -10.84 -4.04 -13.48
CA SER A 52 -10.41 -5.42 -13.71
C SER A 52 -9.06 -5.45 -14.43
N GLY A 53 -8.36 -6.59 -14.32
CA GLY A 53 -7.24 -6.87 -15.21
C GLY A 53 -7.67 -6.84 -16.69
N SER A 54 -6.70 -6.69 -17.58
CA SER A 54 -6.92 -6.64 -19.03
C SER A 54 -5.91 -7.50 -19.76
N PHE A 55 -6.32 -8.13 -20.86
CA PHE A 55 -5.38 -8.76 -21.79
C PHE A 55 -4.65 -7.71 -22.61
N VAL A 56 -3.33 -7.69 -22.53
CA VAL A 56 -2.45 -6.87 -23.37
C VAL A 56 -1.53 -7.82 -24.11
N ASN A 57 -1.58 -7.80 -25.44
CA ASN A 57 -0.78 -8.68 -26.30
C ASN A 57 -0.89 -10.18 -25.99
N GLY A 58 -2.07 -10.64 -25.55
CA GLY A 58 -2.30 -12.04 -25.19
C GLY A 58 -1.91 -12.42 -23.76
N GLU A 59 -1.37 -11.48 -22.98
CA GLU A 59 -1.01 -11.68 -21.58
C GLU A 59 -2.00 -10.98 -20.65
N TRP A 60 -2.44 -11.67 -19.59
CA TRP A 60 -3.30 -11.06 -18.57
C TRP A 60 -2.48 -10.10 -17.71
N MET A 61 -2.75 -8.80 -17.81
CA MET A 61 -2.11 -7.79 -17.00
C MET A 61 -3.04 -7.36 -15.85
N PRO A 62 -2.56 -7.36 -14.60
CA PRO A 62 -3.34 -6.82 -13.50
C PRO A 62 -3.51 -5.31 -13.61
N ALA A 63 -4.65 -4.80 -13.15
CA ALA A 63 -4.74 -3.39 -12.81
C ALA A 63 -4.01 -3.15 -11.47
N VAL A 64 -3.21 -2.09 -11.38
CA VAL A 64 -2.44 -1.76 -10.19
C VAL A 64 -2.77 -0.33 -9.74
N TYR A 65 -3.16 -0.18 -8.48
CA TYR A 65 -3.35 1.11 -7.84
C TYR A 65 -2.38 1.27 -6.67
N ASN A 66 -1.74 2.44 -6.55
CA ASN A 66 -0.75 2.70 -5.51
C ASN A 66 -1.19 3.89 -4.66
N ILE A 67 -1.45 3.65 -3.37
CA ILE A 67 -1.69 4.68 -2.36
C ILE A 67 -0.35 4.91 -1.66
N LYS A 68 0.21 6.11 -1.78
CA LYS A 68 1.55 6.46 -1.26
C LYS A 68 1.45 7.46 -0.13
N GLU A 69 2.56 7.65 0.58
CA GLU A 69 2.72 8.68 1.61
C GLU A 69 1.72 8.51 2.76
N ILE A 70 1.51 7.25 3.15
CA ILE A 70 0.58 6.90 4.22
C ILE A 70 1.23 7.25 5.57
N PRO A 71 0.64 8.10 6.41
CA PRO A 71 1.22 8.39 7.72
C PRO A 71 1.30 7.13 8.58
N LYS A 72 2.26 7.07 9.50
CA LYS A 72 2.35 5.97 10.48
C LYS A 72 1.03 5.81 11.23
N GLY A 73 0.68 4.58 11.58
CA GLY A 73 -0.53 4.27 12.33
C GLY A 73 -1.25 3.04 11.79
N ILE A 74 -2.39 2.77 12.41
CA ILE A 74 -3.20 1.60 12.15
C ILE A 74 -4.45 2.04 11.39
N TYR A 75 -4.70 1.44 10.23
CA TYR A 75 -5.82 1.81 9.38
C TYR A 75 -6.62 0.59 8.94
N GLN A 76 -7.93 0.75 9.01
CA GLN A 76 -8.88 -0.21 8.48
C GLN A 76 -9.01 -0.03 6.96
N TYR A 77 -9.16 -1.15 6.26
CA TYR A 77 -9.56 -1.18 4.87
C TYR A 77 -10.72 -2.16 4.68
N THR A 78 -11.50 -1.93 3.64
CA THR A 78 -12.57 -2.85 3.21
C THR A 78 -12.71 -2.77 1.71
N THR A 79 -13.03 -3.90 1.10
CA THR A 79 -13.15 -4.04 -0.34
C THR A 79 -14.55 -4.45 -0.71
N VAL A 80 -15.11 -3.72 -1.67
CA VAL A 80 -16.32 -4.08 -2.39
C VAL A 80 -15.92 -4.53 -3.79
N TYR A 81 -16.58 -5.56 -4.29
CA TYR A 81 -16.30 -6.13 -5.61
C TYR A 81 -17.57 -6.21 -6.45
N GLY A 82 -17.41 -6.00 -7.75
CA GLY A 82 -18.49 -6.21 -8.71
C GLY A 82 -18.75 -7.70 -8.93
N ILE A 83 -20.02 -8.07 -9.13
CA ILE A 83 -20.40 -9.40 -9.59
C ILE A 83 -20.40 -9.38 -11.12
N PRO A 84 -19.56 -10.19 -11.80
CA PRO A 84 -19.50 -10.19 -13.25
C PRO A 84 -20.77 -10.81 -13.87
N ALA A 85 -21.01 -10.50 -15.14
CA ALA A 85 -22.10 -11.11 -15.89
C ALA A 85 -21.97 -12.64 -15.94
N GLY A 86 -23.09 -13.35 -15.80
CA GLY A 86 -23.13 -14.81 -15.80
C GLY A 86 -22.97 -15.47 -14.42
N ALA A 87 -22.73 -14.68 -13.38
CA ALA A 87 -22.79 -15.14 -12.00
C ALA A 87 -24.20 -14.96 -11.41
N ASN A 88 -24.71 -16.00 -10.74
CA ASN A 88 -26.00 -15.98 -10.03
C ASN A 88 -25.80 -15.88 -8.52
N THR A 89 -24.63 -16.32 -8.04
CA THR A 89 -24.23 -16.23 -6.64
C THR A 89 -22.82 -15.67 -6.56
N SER A 90 -22.48 -15.11 -5.40
CA SER A 90 -21.12 -14.68 -5.12
C SER A 90 -20.69 -15.05 -3.70
N SER A 91 -19.39 -15.27 -3.55
CA SER A 91 -18.71 -15.44 -2.26
C SER A 91 -17.36 -14.75 -2.28
N ALA A 92 -16.77 -14.60 -1.10
CA ALA A 92 -15.52 -13.94 -0.90
C ALA A 92 -14.66 -14.72 0.09
N GLU A 93 -13.37 -14.85 -0.20
CA GLU A 93 -12.41 -15.57 0.61
C GLU A 93 -11.14 -14.73 0.84
N GLY A 94 -10.58 -14.82 2.04
CA GLY A 94 -9.35 -14.12 2.41
C GLY A 94 -9.55 -12.65 2.81
N ASP A 95 -8.54 -11.83 2.54
CA ASP A 95 -8.33 -10.54 3.19
C ASP A 95 -9.12 -9.37 2.57
N LEU A 96 -10.43 -9.52 2.34
CA LEU A 96 -11.26 -8.44 1.75
C LEU A 96 -11.46 -7.24 2.68
N ALA A 97 -11.34 -7.43 3.98
CA ALA A 97 -11.38 -6.37 4.96
C ALA A 97 -10.43 -6.72 6.10
N GLY A 98 -9.85 -5.70 6.70
CA GLY A 98 -8.90 -5.89 7.77
C GLY A 98 -8.18 -4.61 8.13
N GLU A 99 -7.12 -4.78 8.90
CA GLU A 99 -6.34 -3.70 9.45
C GLU A 99 -4.89 -3.80 8.98
N ILE A 100 -4.28 -2.66 8.67
CA ILE A 100 -2.87 -2.56 8.29
C ILE A 100 -2.19 -1.57 9.24
N GLU A 101 -1.17 -2.05 9.94
CA GLU A 101 -0.24 -1.20 10.68
C GLU A 101 0.85 -0.69 9.73
N PHE A 102 0.97 0.62 9.60
CA PHE A 102 2.05 1.28 8.87
C PHE A 102 3.06 1.85 9.88
N ARG A 103 4.27 1.31 9.88
CA ARG A 103 5.46 1.85 10.56
C ARG A 103 6.26 2.70 9.57
N GLU A 104 7.54 2.96 9.80
CA GLU A 104 8.36 3.63 8.78
C GLU A 104 8.70 2.64 7.66
N GLY A 105 8.61 3.06 6.40
CA GLY A 105 8.93 2.21 5.25
C GLY A 105 8.01 1.00 5.01
N THR A 106 6.87 0.89 5.71
CA THR A 106 5.93 -0.22 5.51
C THR A 106 5.35 -0.21 4.10
N THR A 107 5.47 -1.35 3.43
CA THR A 107 4.85 -1.63 2.14
C THR A 107 3.81 -2.73 2.32
N ALA A 108 2.54 -2.39 2.10
CA ALA A 108 1.44 -3.33 2.02
C ALA A 108 1.10 -3.61 0.55
N LEU A 109 0.85 -4.88 0.23
CA LEU A 109 0.37 -5.33 -1.08
C LEU A 109 -0.85 -6.23 -0.86
N ILE A 110 -1.97 -5.88 -1.48
CA ILE A 110 -3.11 -6.77 -1.57
C ILE A 110 -3.32 -7.20 -3.03
N ILE A 111 -3.44 -8.51 -3.22
CA ILE A 111 -3.71 -9.12 -4.53
C ILE A 111 -5.12 -9.70 -4.50
N TYR A 112 -5.90 -9.35 -5.51
CA TYR A 112 -7.22 -9.91 -5.75
C TYR A 112 -7.19 -10.80 -6.98
N SER A 113 -7.80 -11.97 -6.86
CA SER A 113 -8.08 -12.87 -7.98
C SER A 113 -9.52 -13.36 -7.90
N SER A 114 -10.00 -14.04 -8.93
CA SER A 114 -11.37 -14.58 -8.91
C SER A 114 -11.51 -15.83 -9.75
N ALA A 115 -12.48 -16.65 -9.39
CA ALA A 115 -12.95 -17.77 -10.18
C ALA A 115 -14.46 -17.62 -10.45
N LEU A 116 -14.88 -18.05 -11.65
CA LEU A 116 -16.28 -18.23 -12.00
C LEU A 116 -16.47 -19.68 -12.41
N THR A 117 -17.18 -20.45 -11.61
CA THR A 117 -17.42 -21.89 -11.85
C THR A 117 -18.90 -22.16 -11.63
N ASP A 118 -19.56 -22.77 -12.61
CA ASP A 118 -21.01 -23.07 -12.54
C ASP A 118 -21.88 -21.87 -12.12
N SER A 119 -21.59 -20.69 -12.66
CA SER A 119 -22.26 -19.42 -12.31
C SER A 119 -22.11 -18.97 -10.85
N ALA A 120 -21.21 -19.58 -10.07
CA ALA A 120 -20.79 -19.09 -8.76
C ALA A 120 -19.48 -18.30 -8.89
N TYR A 121 -19.51 -17.02 -8.51
CA TYR A 121 -18.34 -16.15 -8.54
C TYR A 121 -17.69 -16.08 -7.16
N THR A 122 -16.42 -16.50 -7.06
CA THR A 122 -15.63 -16.35 -5.83
C THR A 122 -14.52 -15.34 -6.07
N ILE A 123 -14.43 -14.33 -5.20
CA ILE A 123 -13.27 -13.45 -5.14
C ILE A 123 -12.33 -13.91 -4.02
N PHE A 124 -11.03 -13.90 -4.31
CA PHE A 124 -9.98 -14.22 -3.35
C PHE A 124 -9.13 -12.96 -3.12
N ALA A 125 -8.79 -12.69 -1.88
CA ALA A 125 -7.90 -11.60 -1.50
C ALA A 125 -6.75 -12.13 -0.64
N THR A 126 -5.53 -11.67 -0.91
CA THR A 126 -4.36 -11.97 -0.09
C THR A 126 -3.59 -10.69 0.18
N LEU A 127 -3.47 -10.34 1.45
CA LEU A 127 -2.70 -9.22 1.95
C LEU A 127 -1.33 -9.69 2.43
N THR A 128 -0.29 -9.01 1.99
CA THR A 128 1.05 -9.12 2.55
C THR A 128 1.56 -7.75 2.96
N THR A 129 2.33 -7.71 4.04
CA THR A 129 2.98 -6.51 4.54
C THR A 129 4.45 -6.79 4.74
N ASP A 130 5.29 -5.88 4.29
CA ASP A 130 6.71 -5.85 4.58
C ASP A 130 7.03 -4.54 5.28
N THR A 131 7.92 -4.57 6.27
CA THR A 131 8.32 -3.39 7.03
C THR A 131 9.82 -3.37 7.13
N ASP A 132 10.41 -2.21 6.84
CA ASP A 132 11.83 -2.00 7.06
C ASP A 132 12.10 -1.97 8.58
N LEU A 133 12.76 -3.01 9.08
CA LEU A 133 13.11 -3.15 10.49
C LEU A 133 14.46 -2.48 10.84
N SER A 134 15.10 -1.77 9.90
CA SER A 134 16.41 -1.15 10.13
C SER A 134 16.43 -0.07 11.22
N GLU A 135 15.26 0.41 11.64
CA GLU A 135 15.08 1.36 12.75
C GLU A 135 14.92 0.69 14.15
N GLU A 136 14.80 -0.64 14.24
CA GLU A 136 14.89 -1.33 15.54
C GLU A 136 16.35 -1.32 16.01
N ASN A 137 16.74 -0.22 16.65
CA ASN A 137 18.07 -0.01 17.21
C ASN A 137 18.41 -1.17 18.19
N PRO A 138 19.37 -2.08 17.88
CA PRO A 138 19.68 -3.23 18.72
C PRO A 138 20.49 -2.86 19.98
N THR A 139 20.43 -1.61 20.42
CA THR A 139 21.15 -1.12 21.58
C THR A 139 20.20 -0.57 22.63
N SER A 140 19.60 -1.49 23.39
CA SER A 140 19.26 -1.22 24.79
C SER A 140 20.15 -2.12 25.67
N PRO A 141 20.89 -1.54 26.62
CA PRO A 141 21.75 -2.29 27.55
C PRO A 141 20.95 -3.11 28.56
#